data_AF-A0AAU3D3L3-F1
#
_entry.id   AF-A0AAU3D3L3-F1
#
_cell.length_a   1.000
_cell.length_b   1.000
_cell.length_c   1.000
_cell.angle_alpha   90.00
_cell.angle_beta   90.00
_cell.angle_gamma   90.00
#
_symmetry.space_group_name_H-M   'P 1'
#
loop_
_entity.id
_entity.type
_entity.pdbx_description
1 polymer ?
#
loop_
_entity_poly.entity_id
_entity_poly.type
_entity_poly.pdbx_seq_one_letter_code
_entity_poly.pdbx_strand_id
1 'polypeptide(L)'
;MNPARWMEVPLQPASGKNEPPTVKYGIGNSVVVYGIDSAYVGCADEVTVTELLRNPDVRLLSADDLRRIVPFPGLPLTWESLEAQIPGQSSKPHLRTGVIGLGDLISSITRRARIPECGSCTRRRKGLNRITVWGWWRARPAEA
;
A
#
# COMPACT_ATOMS: atom_id res chain seq x y z
N MET A 1 15.22 5.23 13.22
CA MET A 1 14.13 4.76 12.35
C MET A 1 13.55 6.02 11.73
N ASN A 2 13.76 6.24 10.43
CA ASN A 2 13.25 7.45 9.79
C ASN A 2 11.72 7.32 9.60
N PRO A 3 10.95 8.37 9.89
CA PRO A 3 9.52 8.36 9.65
C PRO A 3 9.28 8.16 8.16
N ALA A 4 8.24 7.40 7.82
CA ALA A 4 7.89 7.22 6.44
C ALA A 4 7.44 8.54 5.82
N ARG A 5 7.79 8.75 4.56
CA ARG A 5 7.40 9.93 3.78
C ARG A 5 6.47 9.49 2.67
N TRP A 6 5.35 10.19 2.56
CA TRP A 6 4.37 9.99 1.50
C TRP A 6 4.60 11.00 0.39
N MET A 7 4.56 10.52 -0.85
CA MET A 7 4.76 11.32 -2.05
C MET A 7 3.64 11.04 -3.03
N GLU A 8 3.21 12.06 -3.75
CA GLU A 8 2.35 11.92 -4.91
C GLU A 8 3.23 11.83 -6.15
N VAL A 9 3.08 10.75 -6.90
CA VAL A 9 3.87 10.42 -8.07
C VAL A 9 2.93 10.22 -9.27
N PRO A 10 3.16 10.86 -10.41
CA PRO A 10 2.30 10.72 -11.56
C PRO A 10 2.32 9.29 -12.10
N LEU A 11 1.18 8.87 -12.64
CA LEU A 11 1.07 7.60 -13.35
C LEU A 11 1.60 7.72 -14.77
N GLN A 12 2.25 6.66 -15.23
CA GLN A 12 2.51 6.47 -16.64
C GLN A 12 1.25 5.88 -17.28
N PRO A 13 0.75 6.49 -18.37
CA PRO A 13 -0.38 5.92 -19.10
C PRO A 13 -0.01 4.52 -19.60
N ALA A 14 -0.96 3.60 -19.51
CA ALA A 14 -0.79 2.23 -19.98
C ALA A 14 -0.38 2.24 -21.46
N SER A 15 0.71 1.55 -21.80
CA SER A 15 1.18 1.45 -23.18
C SER A 15 0.30 0.51 -24.02
N GLY A 16 -0.45 -0.38 -23.36
CA GLY A 16 -1.36 -1.34 -23.98
C GLY A 16 -2.79 -1.29 -23.45
N LYS A 17 -3.74 -1.80 -24.25
CA LYS A 17 -5.19 -1.78 -23.98
C LYS A 17 -5.62 -2.51 -22.68
N ASN A 18 -4.73 -3.33 -22.10
CA ASN A 18 -4.97 -4.15 -20.90
C ASN A 18 -3.85 -4.03 -19.85
N GLU A 19 -2.94 -3.05 -19.99
CA GLU A 19 -1.89 -2.87 -18.99
C GLU A 19 -2.40 -1.97 -17.85
N PRO A 20 -2.18 -2.35 -16.59
CA PRO A 20 -2.49 -1.45 -15.48
C PRO A 20 -1.56 -0.23 -15.53
N PRO A 21 -2.04 0.97 -15.18
CA PRO A 21 -1.18 2.14 -15.08
C PRO A 21 -0.08 1.87 -14.05
N THR A 22 1.15 2.20 -14.42
CA THR A 22 2.32 2.04 -13.56
C THR A 22 2.77 3.39 -13.05
N VAL A 23 3.49 3.41 -11.93
CA VAL A 23 4.11 4.64 -11.45
C VAL A 23 5.22 5.05 -12.42
N LYS A 24 5.29 6.33 -12.79
CA LYS A 24 6.23 6.85 -13.79
C LYS A 24 7.71 6.64 -13.43
N TYR A 25 8.02 6.58 -12.14
CA TYR A 25 9.39 6.46 -11.63
C TYR A 25 9.58 5.17 -10.84
N GLY A 26 10.84 4.73 -10.74
CA GLY A 26 11.23 3.60 -9.88
C GLY A 26 11.02 3.96 -8.42
N ILE A 27 10.14 3.22 -7.74
CA ILE A 27 9.67 3.53 -6.37
C ILE A 27 10.25 2.61 -5.28
N GLY A 28 11.22 1.75 -5.63
CA GLY A 28 11.89 0.86 -4.69
C GLY A 28 10.94 0.05 -3.80
N ASN A 29 11.36 -0.20 -2.56
CA ASN A 29 10.52 -0.82 -1.53
C ASN A 29 9.62 0.25 -0.88
N SER A 30 8.44 0.46 -1.45
CA SER A 30 7.46 1.45 -1.01
C SER A 30 6.03 0.94 -1.05
N VAL A 31 5.16 1.42 -0.16
CA VAL A 31 3.71 1.23 -0.24
C VAL A 31 3.13 2.14 -1.32
N VAL A 32 2.27 1.60 -2.19
CA VAL A 32 1.69 2.36 -3.30
C VAL A 32 0.17 2.28 -3.22
N VAL A 33 -0.49 3.43 -3.26
CA VAL A 33 -1.94 3.54 -3.40
C VAL A 33 -2.21 4.23 -4.73
N TYR A 34 -2.84 3.53 -5.66
CA TYR A 34 -3.20 4.10 -6.96
C TYR A 34 -4.46 4.95 -6.84
N GLY A 35 -4.33 6.24 -7.16
CA GLY A 35 -5.44 7.14 -7.43
C GLY A 35 -5.85 7.12 -8.90
N ILE A 36 -6.62 8.13 -9.32
CA ILE A 36 -7.11 8.26 -10.71
C ILE A 36 -5.97 8.70 -11.65
N ASP A 37 -5.27 9.78 -11.28
CA ASP A 37 -4.21 10.38 -12.12
C ASP A 37 -2.81 10.24 -11.52
N SER A 38 -2.72 9.94 -10.22
CA SER A 38 -1.49 9.86 -9.45
C SER A 38 -1.47 8.61 -8.58
N ALA A 39 -0.28 8.11 -8.25
CA ALA A 39 -0.04 7.15 -7.18
C ALA A 39 0.50 7.86 -5.94
N TYR A 40 0.03 7.43 -4.77
CA TYR A 40 0.54 7.86 -3.48
C TYR A 40 1.53 6.81 -2.95
N VAL A 41 2.78 7.21 -2.81
CA VAL A 41 3.92 6.34 -2.53
C VAL A 41 4.48 6.64 -1.15
N GLY A 42 4.39 5.67 -0.24
CA GLY A 42 4.94 5.74 1.10
C GLY A 42 6.29 5.01 1.16
N CYS A 43 7.36 5.72 1.50
CA CYS A 43 8.72 5.18 1.57
C CYS A 43 9.45 5.66 2.83
N ALA A 44 10.26 4.78 3.45
CA ALA A 44 11.12 5.13 4.57
C ALA A 44 12.61 5.21 4.19
N ASP A 45 12.95 4.85 2.96
CA ASP A 45 14.32 4.97 2.43
C ASP A 45 14.59 6.40 1.97
N GLU A 46 15.52 7.08 2.62
CA GLU A 46 15.85 8.48 2.31
C GLU A 46 16.47 8.65 0.93
N VAL A 47 17.19 7.63 0.43
CA VAL A 47 17.78 7.68 -0.92
C VAL A 47 16.66 7.69 -1.96
N THR A 48 15.76 6.70 -1.91
CA THR A 48 14.58 6.65 -2.80
C THR A 48 13.72 7.91 -2.70
N VAL A 49 13.47 8.44 -1.49
CA VAL A 49 12.71 9.69 -1.32
C VAL A 49 13.42 10.86 -1.99
N THR A 50 14.73 11.00 -1.78
CA THR A 50 15.51 12.11 -2.34
C THR A 50 15.55 12.01 -3.87
N GLU A 51 15.70 10.82 -4.43
CA GLU A 51 15.69 10.59 -5.87
C GLU A 51 14.33 10.90 -6.51
N LEU A 52 13.24 10.47 -5.89
CA LEU A 52 11.89 10.77 -6.38
C LEU A 52 11.61 12.28 -6.35
N LEU A 53 11.98 12.97 -5.27
CA LEU A 53 11.78 14.42 -5.13
C LEU A 53 12.67 15.27 -6.06
N ARG A 54 13.65 14.69 -6.78
CA ARG A 54 14.35 15.41 -7.87
C ARG A 54 13.47 15.63 -9.09
N ASN A 55 12.38 14.89 -9.23
CA ASN A 55 11.47 15.03 -10.34
C ASN A 55 10.46 16.16 -10.06
N PRO A 56 10.26 17.09 -11.01
CA PRO A 56 9.47 18.31 -10.77
C PRO A 56 7.96 18.05 -10.62
N ASP A 57 7.50 16.90 -11.07
CA ASP A 57 6.11 16.43 -11.01
C ASP A 57 5.83 15.51 -9.81
N VAL A 58 6.82 15.26 -8.95
CA VAL A 58 6.66 14.53 -7.70
C VAL A 58 6.51 15.50 -6.53
N ARG A 59 5.47 15.31 -5.72
CA ARG A 59 5.16 16.19 -4.58
C ARG A 59 5.19 15.44 -3.26
N LEU A 60 5.85 16.01 -2.25
CA LEU A 60 5.75 15.50 -0.89
C LEU A 60 4.36 15.82 -0.31
N LEU A 61 3.71 14.82 0.29
CA LEU A 61 2.41 14.98 0.91
C LEU A 61 2.55 15.34 2.39
N SER A 62 1.81 16.36 2.81
CA SER A 62 1.64 16.70 4.21
C SER A 62 0.60 15.79 4.87
N ALA A 63 0.56 15.79 6.21
CA ALA A 63 -0.48 15.09 6.96
C ALA A 63 -1.90 15.59 6.58
N ASP A 64 -2.04 16.87 6.26
CA ASP A 64 -3.32 17.44 5.83
C ASP A 64 -3.71 17.01 4.41
N ASP A 65 -2.75 16.85 3.50
CA ASP A 65 -3.02 16.26 2.18
C ASP A 65 -3.55 14.83 2.34
N LEU A 66 -2.89 14.01 3.16
CA LEU A 66 -3.30 12.63 3.41
C LEU A 66 -4.70 12.55 4.01
N ARG A 67 -5.08 13.46 4.91
CA ARG A 67 -6.44 13.50 5.49
C ARG A 67 -7.52 13.79 4.46
N ARG A 68 -7.20 14.54 3.40
CA ARG A 68 -8.14 14.88 2.32
C ARG A 68 -8.28 13.74 1.30
N ILE A 69 -7.27 12.88 1.20
CA ILE A 69 -7.27 11.76 0.25
C ILE A 69 -7.84 10.52 0.94
N VAL A 70 -8.91 9.96 0.39
CA VAL A 70 -9.42 8.65 0.80
C VAL A 70 -8.63 7.58 0.02
N PRO A 71 -7.76 6.79 0.66
CA PRO A 71 -6.88 5.87 -0.06
C PRO A 71 -7.65 4.78 -0.81
N PHE A 72 -8.80 4.35 -0.28
CA PHE A 72 -9.71 3.43 -0.96
C PHE A 72 -11.17 3.75 -0.60
N PRO A 73 -11.98 4.28 -1.54
CA PRO A 73 -13.41 4.51 -1.32
C PRO A 73 -14.11 3.19 -0.93
N GLY A 74 -14.75 3.16 0.25
CA GLY A 74 -15.49 2.00 0.73
C GLY A 74 -14.68 0.93 1.47
N LEU A 75 -13.35 1.04 1.54
CA LEU A 75 -12.51 0.15 2.37
C LEU A 75 -12.03 0.89 3.63
N PRO A 76 -12.02 0.23 4.80
CA PRO A 76 -11.53 0.81 6.05
C PRO A 76 -9.99 0.78 6.13
N LEU A 77 -9.32 1.23 5.08
CA LEU A 77 -7.87 1.39 5.05
C LEU A 77 -7.53 2.85 5.36
N THR A 78 -6.71 3.06 6.38
CA THR A 78 -6.22 4.39 6.77
C THR A 78 -4.76 4.56 6.38
N TRP A 79 -4.30 5.80 6.24
CA TRP A 79 -2.90 6.10 5.95
C TRP A 79 -1.97 5.58 7.03
N GLU A 80 -2.37 5.61 8.30
CA GLU A 80 -1.57 5.07 9.42
C GLU A 80 -1.41 3.55 9.30
N SER A 81 -2.46 2.85 8.85
CA SER A 81 -2.42 1.40 8.64
C SER A 81 -1.53 1.00 7.46
N LEU A 82 -1.42 1.86 6.46
CA LEU A 82 -0.52 1.70 5.32
C LEU A 82 0.92 2.08 5.70
N GLU A 83 1.09 3.12 6.52
CA GLU A 83 2.38 3.59 6.99
C GLU A 83 3.09 2.56 7.86
N ALA A 84 2.35 1.85 8.72
CA ALA A 84 2.87 0.74 9.50
C ALA A 84 3.47 -0.39 8.65
N GLN A 85 3.14 -0.47 7.35
CA GLN A 85 3.69 -1.46 6.42
C GLN A 85 4.98 -1.02 5.74
N ILE A 86 5.38 0.25 5.87
CA ILE A 86 6.57 0.82 5.21
C ILE A 86 7.85 0.32 5.89
N PRO A 87 8.01 0.33 7.23
CA PRO A 87 9.22 -0.16 7.87
C PRO A 87 9.46 -1.66 7.67
N GLY A 88 8.39 -2.45 7.51
CA GLY A 88 8.46 -3.89 7.24
C GLY A 88 9.01 -4.25 5.86
N GLN A 89 9.25 -3.26 4.98
CA GLN A 89 9.80 -3.45 3.64
C GLN A 89 11.31 -3.12 3.57
N SER A 90 11.86 -2.45 4.58
CA SER A 90 13.28 -2.07 4.66
C SER A 90 14.16 -3.16 5.28
N SER A 91 13.60 -4.31 5.68
CA SER A 91 14.32 -5.36 6.38
C SER A 91 13.87 -6.75 5.94
N LYS A 92 14.65 -7.36 5.05
CA LYS A 92 14.66 -8.77 4.61
C LYS A 92 13.82 -9.13 3.37
N PRO A 93 14.44 -9.72 2.32
CA PRO A 93 13.77 -10.09 1.06
C PRO A 93 12.86 -11.33 1.12
N HIS A 94 12.51 -11.86 2.30
CA HIS A 94 11.82 -13.17 2.40
C HIS A 94 10.59 -13.26 3.30
N LEU A 95 10.04 -12.18 3.83
CA LEU A 95 8.80 -12.25 4.59
C LEU A 95 7.65 -11.48 3.93
N ARG A 96 6.61 -12.25 3.63
CA ARG A 96 5.29 -11.90 3.07
C ARG A 96 4.47 -10.97 3.99
N THR A 97 5.08 -9.95 4.60
CA THR A 97 4.47 -9.07 5.60
C THR A 97 3.76 -7.83 5.01
N GLY A 98 3.63 -7.74 3.69
CA GLY A 98 2.92 -6.64 3.00
C GLY A 98 1.67 -7.08 2.23
N VAL A 99 1.11 -8.24 2.55
CA VAL A 99 0.00 -8.87 1.84
C VAL A 99 -1.25 -8.79 2.71
N ILE A 100 -2.23 -7.98 2.31
CA ILE A 100 -3.51 -7.92 3.02
C ILE A 100 -4.38 -9.06 2.53
N GLY A 101 -4.72 -9.96 3.46
CA GLY A 101 -5.62 -11.07 3.21
C GLY A 101 -7.09 -10.66 3.29
N LEU A 102 -7.96 -11.43 2.64
CA LEU A 102 -9.42 -11.22 2.67
C LEU A 102 -9.97 -11.27 4.11
N GLY A 103 -9.37 -12.08 4.98
CA GLY A 103 -9.75 -12.15 6.39
C GLY A 103 -9.47 -10.85 7.14
N ASP A 104 -8.34 -10.20 6.88
CA ASP A 104 -7.99 -8.90 7.48
C ASP A 104 -8.96 -7.81 7.04
N LEU A 105 -9.37 -7.83 5.77
CA LEU A 105 -10.39 -6.93 5.24
C LEU A 105 -11.74 -7.12 5.94
N ILE A 106 -12.22 -8.38 5.99
CA ILE A 106 -13.51 -8.71 6.62
C ILE A 106 -13.50 -8.34 8.10
N SER A 107 -12.42 -8.66 8.83
CA SER A 107 -12.27 -8.31 10.24
C SER A 107 -12.30 -6.81 10.51
N SER A 108 -11.80 -6.00 9.56
CA SER A 108 -11.86 -4.55 9.68
C SER A 108 -13.29 -4.03 9.50
N ILE A 109 -14.04 -4.58 8.53
CA ILE A 109 -15.45 -4.25 8.29
C ILE A 109 -16.31 -4.63 9.49
N THR A 110 -16.17 -5.85 10.02
CA THR A 110 -16.95 -6.34 11.17
C THR A 110 -16.66 -5.55 12.45
N ARG A 111 -15.39 -5.18 12.67
CA ARG A 111 -15.00 -4.30 13.78
C ARG A 111 -15.67 -2.93 13.70
N ARG A 112 -15.74 -2.35 12.49
CA ARG A 112 -16.43 -1.07 12.26
C ARG A 112 -17.93 -1.17 12.51
N ALA A 113 -18.54 -2.32 12.22
CA ALA A 113 -19.92 -2.63 12.54
C ALA A 113 -20.16 -3.01 14.02
N ARG A 114 -19.14 -2.89 14.89
CA ARG A 114 -19.16 -3.28 16.32
C ARG A 114 -19.58 -4.75 16.56
N ILE A 115 -19.30 -5.63 15.60
CA ILE A 115 -19.54 -7.06 15.76
C ILE A 115 -18.35 -7.66 16.52
N PRO A 116 -18.54 -8.22 17.73
CA PRO A 116 -17.46 -8.81 18.51
C PRO A 116 -16.92 -10.07 17.82
N GLU A 117 -15.60 -10.16 17.67
CA GLU A 117 -14.95 -11.34 17.13
C GLU A 117 -14.69 -12.36 18.24
N CYS A 118 -15.18 -13.59 18.08
CA CYS A 118 -14.85 -14.71 18.97
C CYS A 118 -13.59 -15.45 18.49
N GLY A 119 -13.08 -16.39 19.31
CA GLY A 119 -11.90 -17.20 18.93
C GLY A 119 -12.06 -17.97 17.61
N SER A 120 -13.27 -18.34 17.22
CA SER A 120 -13.58 -18.96 15.93
C SER A 120 -13.46 -17.99 14.75
N CYS A 121 -13.74 -16.70 14.95
CA CYS A 121 -13.55 -15.65 13.94
C CYS A 121 -12.06 -15.47 13.63
N THR A 122 -11.19 -15.46 14.64
CA THR A 122 -9.73 -15.40 14.45
C THR A 122 -9.19 -16.59 13.65
N ARG A 123 -9.76 -17.78 13.86
CA ARG A 123 -9.38 -18.98 13.08
C ARG A 123 -9.84 -18.89 11.62
N ARG A 124 -11.07 -18.41 11.38
CA ARG A 124 -11.59 -18.15 10.01
C ARG A 124 -10.81 -17.06 9.30
N ARG A 125 -10.44 -15.98 9.99
CA ARG A 125 -9.57 -14.91 9.48
C ARG A 125 -8.26 -15.47 8.93
N LYS A 126 -7.57 -16.34 9.68
CA LYS A 126 -6.34 -16.99 9.20
C LYS A 126 -6.56 -17.83 7.92
N GLY A 127 -7.71 -18.50 7.81
CA GLY A 127 -8.08 -19.24 6.60
C GLY A 127 -8.35 -18.33 5.40
N LEU A 128 -9.08 -17.25 5.61
CA LEU A 128 -9.42 -16.26 4.58
C LEU A 128 -8.21 -15.41 4.16
N ASN A 129 -7.23 -15.24 5.04
CA ASN A 129 -5.96 -14.56 4.70
C ASN A 129 -5.09 -15.33 3.69
N ARG A 130 -5.50 -16.55 3.29
CA ARG A 130 -4.91 -17.24 2.13
C ARG A 130 -5.27 -16.59 0.80
N ILE A 131 -6.41 -15.90 0.75
CA ILE A 131 -6.83 -15.13 -0.42
C ILE A 131 -6.28 -13.72 -0.25
N THR A 132 -5.28 -13.39 -1.06
CA THR A 132 -4.71 -12.05 -1.08
C THR A 132 -5.64 -11.10 -1.82
N VAL A 133 -6.05 -10.02 -1.17
CA VAL A 133 -6.81 -8.94 -1.81
C VAL A 133 -5.89 -7.80 -2.24
N TRP A 134 -4.77 -7.61 -1.55
CA TRP A 134 -3.87 -6.48 -1.80
C TRP A 134 -2.39 -6.83 -1.65
N GLY A 135 -1.53 -6.20 -2.45
CA GLY A 135 -0.09 -6.53 -2.52
C GLY A 135 0.24 -7.82 -3.29
N TRP A 136 -0.73 -8.42 -3.99
CA TRP A 136 -0.57 -9.67 -4.75
C TRP A 136 0.47 -9.58 -5.88
N TRP A 137 0.66 -8.41 -6.48
CA TRP A 137 1.69 -8.17 -7.50
C TRP A 137 3.11 -8.29 -6.93
N ARG A 138 3.31 -8.13 -5.62
CA ARG A 138 4.61 -8.33 -4.96
C ARG A 138 4.92 -9.79 -4.63
N ALA A 139 3.93 -10.67 -4.73
CA ALA A 139 4.09 -12.10 -4.46
C ALA A 139 4.46 -12.90 -5.73
N ARG A 140 4.51 -12.24 -6.90
CA ARG A 140 5.04 -12.86 -8.11
C ARG A 140 6.55 -12.92 -8.00
N PRO A 141 7.19 -14.10 -8.11
CA PRO A 141 8.61 -14.11 -8.44
C PRO A 141 8.76 -13.32 -9.74
N ALA A 142 9.80 -12.50 -9.84
CA ALA A 142 10.22 -11.99 -11.14
C ALA A 142 10.43 -13.22 -12.03
N GLU A 143 9.57 -13.42 -13.02
CA GLU A 143 9.82 -14.42 -14.05
C GLU A 143 11.14 -14.00 -14.72
N ALA A 144 12.12 -14.89 -14.63
CA ALA A 144 13.43 -14.78 -15.26
C ALA A 144 13.34 -15.12 -16.75
#